data_AF-A0A830CZW3-F1
#
_entry.id   AF-A0A830CZW3-F1
#
_cell.length_a   1.000
_cell.length_b   1.000
_cell.length_c   1.000
_cell.angle_alpha   90.00
_cell.angle_beta   90.00
_cell.angle_gamma   90.00
#
_symmetry.space_group_name_H-M   'P 1'
#
loop_
_entity.id
_entity.type
_entity.pdbx_description
1 polymer ?
#
loop_
_entity_poly.entity_id
_entity_poly.type
_entity_poly.pdbx_seq_one_letter_code
_entity_poly.pdbx_strand_id
1 'polypeptide(L)' 'MNTPGNSTIRIMKNLRVCNDCHSAIKFISKLVNREIIVRDAARFHHFNNGLCSCRDYW' A
#
# COMPACT_ATOMS: atom_id res chain seq x y z
N MET A 1 9.62 -13.08 12.23
CA MET A 1 9.71 -13.42 10.79
C MET A 1 9.92 -12.10 10.04
N ASN A 2 11.12 -11.84 9.53
CA ASN A 2 11.43 -10.57 8.82
C ASN A 2 11.41 -10.82 7.32
N THR A 3 10.78 -9.91 6.58
CA THR A 3 10.85 -9.93 5.12
C THR A 3 12.22 -9.40 4.68
N PRO A 4 12.83 -9.96 3.63
CA PRO A 4 14.09 -9.44 3.10
C PRO A 4 13.98 -7.97 2.72
N GLY A 5 15.08 -7.22 2.84
CA GLY A 5 15.16 -5.86 2.31
C GLY A 5 14.73 -5.81 0.84
N ASN A 6 14.01 -4.76 0.45
CA ASN A 6 13.46 -4.54 -0.90
C ASN A 6 12.41 -5.55 -1.40
N SER A 7 11.99 -6.53 -0.60
CA SER A 7 10.88 -7.41 -1.01
C SER A 7 9.53 -6.67 -0.99
N THR A 8 8.65 -6.95 -1.94
CA THR A 8 7.29 -6.39 -1.99
C THR A 8 6.45 -6.91 -0.82
N ILE A 9 5.80 -6.00 -0.08
CA ILE A 9 4.87 -6.35 1.00
C ILE A 9 3.48 -6.51 0.40
N ARG A 10 2.81 -7.65 0.65
CA ARG A 10 1.43 -7.90 0.19
C ARG A 10 0.48 -7.97 1.37
N ILE A 11 -0.56 -7.15 1.37
CA ILE A 11 -1.56 -7.06 2.43
C ILE A 11 -2.93 -7.36 1.81
N MET A 12 -3.70 -8.26 2.41
CA MET A 12 -5.09 -8.52 2.02
C MET A 12 -6.04 -8.13 3.14
N LYS A 13 -7.08 -7.37 2.80
CA LYS A 13 -8.12 -6.95 3.74
C LYS A 13 -9.50 -7.03 3.10
N ASN A 14 -10.52 -7.31 3.90
CA ASN A 14 -11.91 -7.44 3.42
C ASN A 14 -12.70 -6.12 3.45
N LEU A 15 -12.13 -5.04 4.00
CA LEU A 15 -12.75 -3.71 4.04
C LEU A 15 -12.12 -2.81 2.99
N ARG A 16 -12.88 -1.88 2.40
CA ARG A 16 -12.35 -0.84 1.50
C ARG A 16 -11.34 0.06 2.22
N VAL A 17 -10.33 0.57 1.53
CA VAL A 17 -9.36 1.47 2.17
C VAL A 17 -10.03 2.83 2.37
N CYS A 18 -9.87 3.42 3.56
CA CYS A 18 -10.26 4.80 3.78
C CYS A 18 -9.14 5.75 3.35
N ASN A 19 -9.45 7.03 3.26
CA ASN A 19 -8.50 8.07 2.86
C ASN A 19 -7.25 8.14 3.76
N ASP A 20 -7.42 7.99 5.08
CA ASP A 20 -6.31 8.09 6.02
C ASP A 20 -5.39 6.87 5.95
N CYS A 21 -5.95 5.67 5.87
CA CYS A 21 -5.18 4.45 5.62
C CYS A 21 -4.42 4.55 4.29
N HIS A 22 -5.07 5.03 3.23
CA HIS A 22 -4.45 5.20 1.93
C HIS A 22 -3.24 6.15 2.00
N SER A 23 -3.41 7.29 2.68
CA SER A 23 -2.35 8.28 2.89
C SER A 23 -1.21 7.72 3.75
N ALA A 24 -1.53 7.02 4.84
CA ALA A 24 -0.55 6.38 5.71
C ALA A 24 0.33 5.37 4.92
N ILE A 25 -0.29 4.51 4.11
CA ILE A 25 0.45 3.49 3.35
C ILE A 25 1.36 4.14 2.30
N LYS A 26 0.93 5.24 1.66
CA LYS A 26 1.81 6.04 0.80
C LYS A 26 3.06 6.51 1.55
N PHE A 27 2.88 7.17 2.70
CA PHE A 27 3.99 7.65 3.50
C PHE A 27 4.93 6.52 3.92
N ILE A 28 4.37 5.39 4.36
CA ILE A 28 5.14 4.21 4.73
C ILE A 28 5.95 3.71 3.53
N SER A 29 5.34 3.53 2.35
CA SER A 29 6.04 3.06 1.14
C SER A 29 7.24 3.94 0.78
N LYS A 30 7.10 5.27 0.90
CA LYS A 30 8.21 6.22 0.68
C LYS A 30 9.29 6.09 1.75
N LEU A 31 8.90 5.98 3.03
CA LEU A 31 9.80 5.91 4.17
C LEU A 31 10.63 4.62 4.19
N VAL A 32 9.99 3.48 3.91
CA VAL A 32 10.68 2.18 3.90
C VAL A 32 11.34 1.86 2.56
N ASN A 33 11.15 2.71 1.53
CA ASN A 33 11.60 2.49 0.16
C ASN A 33 11.21 1.11 -0.39
N ARG A 34 9.95 0.70 -0.18
CA ARG A 34 9.43 -0.60 -0.61
C ARG A 34 8.07 -0.46 -1.29
N GLU A 35 7.85 -1.35 -2.25
CA GLU A 35 6.52 -1.53 -2.82
C GLU A 35 5.60 -2.23 -1.80
N ILE A 36 4.42 -1.67 -1.60
CA ILE A 36 3.35 -2.25 -0.80
C ILE A 36 2.14 -2.45 -1.70
N ILE A 37 1.68 -3.69 -1.83
CA ILE A 37 0.48 -4.03 -2.59
C ILE A 37 -0.62 -4.35 -1.59
N VAL A 38 -1.71 -3.59 -1.63
CA VAL A 38 -2.87 -3.80 -0.77
C VAL A 38 -4.06 -4.20 -1.63
N ARG A 39 -4.56 -5.42 -1.43
CA ARG A 39 -5.87 -5.82 -1.94
C ARG A 39 -6.92 -5.48 -0.90
N ASP A 40 -7.86 -4.63 -1.28
CA ASP A 40 -9.04 -4.37 -0.48
C ASP A 40 -10.30 -5.01 -1.08
N ALA A 41 -11.48 -4.67 -0.56
CA ALA A 41 -12.75 -5.20 -1.04
C ALA A 41 -13.08 -4.86 -2.50
N ALA A 42 -12.53 -3.75 -3.01
CA ALA A 42 -12.89 -3.18 -4.31
C ALA A 42 -11.81 -3.40 -5.37
N ARG A 43 -10.52 -3.28 -5.00
CA ARG A 43 -9.40 -3.27 -5.96
C ARG A 43 -8.05 -3.57 -5.31
N PHE A 44 -7.02 -3.59 -6.16
CA PHE A 44 -5.62 -3.56 -5.74
C PHE A 44 -5.10 -2.13 -5.75
N HIS A 45 -4.35 -1.80 -4.70
CA HIS A 45 -3.61 -0.56 -4.54
C HIS A 45 -2.13 -0.88 -4.55
N HIS A 46 -1.38 -0.32 -5.51
CA HIS A 46 0.07 -0.47 -5.58
C HIS A 46 0.69 0.82 -5.08
N PHE A 47 1.31 0.74 -3.91
CA PHE A 47 2.02 1.86 -3.30
C PHE A 47 3.51 1.75 -3.58
N ASN A 48 4.06 2.77 -4.23
CA ASN A 48 5.48 2.89 -4.51
C ASN A 48 5.91 4.35 -4.43
N ASN A 49 6.97 4.64 -3.67
CA ASN A 49 7.57 5.97 -3.53
C ASN A 49 6.56 7.08 -3.15
N GLY A 50 5.59 6.75 -2.29
CA GLY A 50 4.57 7.70 -1.84
C GLY A 50 3.40 7.91 -2.80
N LEU A 51 3.34 7.16 -3.90
CA LEU A 51 2.24 7.22 -4.86
C LEU A 51 1.44 5.92 -4.81
N CYS A 52 0.16 6.01 -5.19
CA CYS A 52 -0.70 4.85 -5.35
C CYS A 52 -1.21 4.76 -6.80
N SER A 53 -1.27 3.55 -7.34
CA SER A 53 -1.83 3.28 -8.68
C SER A 53 -3.29 3.69 -8.85
N CYS A 54 -4.06 3.83 -7.76
CA CYS A 54 -5.47 4.20 -7.82
C CYS A 54 -5.72 5.71 -8.03
N ARG A 55 -4.65 6.53 -8.12
CA ARG A 55 -4.74 7.99 -8.31
C ARG A 55 -5.62 8.68 -7.26
N ASP A 56 -5.47 8.27 -6.00
CA ASP A 56 -6.20 8.83 -4.86
C ASP A 56 -7.70 8.56 -4.84
N TYR A 57 -8.14 7.50 -5.51
CA TYR A 57 -9.55 7.10 -5.56
C TYR A 57 -9.96 6.06 -4.49
N TRP A 58 -9.24 6.02 -3.35
CA TRP A 58 -9.35 5.09 -2.19
C TRP A 58 -10.32 3.90 -2.35
#